data_AF-A0A7L2E4N4-F1
#
_entry.id   AF-A0A7L2E4N4-F1
#
_cell.length_a   1.000
_cell.length_b   1.000
_cell.length_c   1.000
_cell.angle_alpha   90.00
_cell.angle_beta   90.00
_cell.angle_gamma   90.00
#
_symmetry.space_group_name_H-M   'P 1'
#
loop_
_entity.id
_entity.type
_entity.pdbx_description
1 polymer ?
#
loop_
_entity_poly.entity_id
_entity_poly.type
_entity_poly.pdbx_seq_one_letter_code
_entity_poly.pdbx_strand_id
1 'polypeptide(L)'
;IHAKCTDWRSYLMKKLVGARTIPVDFHMKMAESMKYPFRQGMRVEVVDKNHVSQTRMAVVDTVIGGRLRLLYEDGDSDDDFWCHMWSPLIHPVGWSRRVGHDIKKTEEKRNDMANHPTFRKIYCDAVPYLFKKVRAVYSEGGWFERGMKLEAIDPLNLGNICVATVCKVLLDGYLMISIDGATSDDGSDWFCYHASSHAIFPANFCKRNNIELTPPKGHDAKTFSWERYLEETKSRPAPSRLFNTDCPNHGFKAGMKVEAVDLMEPRLICVATVKRVVQRLLSIHFDGWDNEYDQWVDCESPDIYPVGWCELTGYQLQPPVVPEPTTPAKAKEVPKKKKKPYGKKRKKLPAKARSVKQTVKKPSATNSKREAKAASQALPEPAPDEIIAVRVKEETIDPSDAEFGETELPVPISSIKQEDTD
;
A
#
# COMPACT_ATOMS: atom_id res chain seq x y z
N ILE A 1 13.45 -40.12 16.99
CA ILE A 1 14.80 -40.31 16.40
C ILE A 1 15.86 -40.47 17.50
N HIS A 2 15.88 -39.63 18.54
CA HIS A 2 16.87 -39.70 19.64
C HIS A 2 17.11 -41.10 20.24
N ALA A 3 16.06 -41.87 20.56
CA ALA A 3 16.19 -43.25 21.04
C ALA A 3 16.58 -44.31 19.97
N LYS A 4 16.97 -43.89 18.75
CA LYS A 4 17.36 -44.77 17.62
C LYS A 4 18.69 -44.41 16.96
N CYS A 5 19.38 -43.37 17.44
CA CYS A 5 20.63 -42.89 16.85
C CYS A 5 21.65 -42.64 17.96
N THR A 6 22.64 -43.53 18.08
CA THR A 6 23.76 -43.41 19.04
C THR A 6 24.89 -42.57 18.45
N ASP A 7 25.31 -42.85 17.21
CA ASP A 7 26.26 -42.03 16.48
C ASP A 7 25.57 -41.00 15.57
N TRP A 8 25.43 -39.78 16.10
CA TRP A 8 24.92 -38.63 15.35
C TRP A 8 25.91 -38.10 14.30
N ARG A 9 27.22 -38.30 14.46
CA ARG A 9 28.22 -37.81 13.51
C ARG A 9 28.10 -38.56 12.19
N SER A 10 28.10 -39.88 12.21
CA SER A 10 27.92 -40.69 10.99
C SER A 10 26.53 -40.50 10.37
N TYR A 11 25.48 -40.33 11.20
CA TYR A 11 24.14 -40.02 10.72
C TYR A 11 24.08 -38.68 9.95
N LEU A 12 24.64 -37.61 10.53
CA LEU A 12 24.64 -36.29 9.91
C LEU A 12 25.53 -36.23 8.66
N MET A 13 26.74 -36.84 8.69
CA MET A 13 27.60 -36.92 7.51
C MET A 13 26.88 -37.61 6.34
N LYS A 14 26.19 -38.74 6.58
CA LYS A 14 25.40 -39.45 5.56
C LYS A 14 24.16 -38.67 5.08
N LYS A 15 23.77 -37.58 5.75
CA LYS A 15 22.62 -36.74 5.39
C LYS A 15 22.98 -35.39 4.78
N LEU A 16 24.18 -34.87 5.05
CA LEU A 16 24.58 -33.50 4.70
C LEU A 16 25.68 -33.40 3.64
N VAL A 17 26.43 -34.48 3.35
CA VAL A 17 27.39 -34.49 2.23
C VAL A 17 26.64 -34.29 0.91
N GLY A 18 27.00 -33.22 0.18
CA GLY A 18 26.33 -32.81 -1.07
C GLY A 18 24.98 -32.09 -0.88
N ALA A 19 24.52 -31.87 0.35
CA ALA A 19 23.30 -31.11 0.62
C ALA A 19 23.53 -29.61 0.41
N ARG A 20 22.47 -28.89 -0.02
CA ARG A 20 22.46 -27.43 -0.08
C ARG A 20 22.04 -26.85 1.28
N THR A 21 22.59 -25.68 1.62
CA THR A 21 22.25 -24.90 2.82
C THR A 21 22.05 -23.43 2.46
N ILE A 22 21.65 -22.60 3.42
CA ILE A 22 21.50 -21.15 3.22
C ILE A 22 22.86 -20.48 2.94
N PRO A 23 22.91 -19.41 2.11
CA PRO A 23 24.11 -18.59 1.96
C PRO A 23 24.57 -17.98 3.29
N VAL A 24 25.89 -17.86 3.48
CA VAL A 24 26.49 -17.33 4.72
C VAL A 24 26.08 -15.88 5.03
N ASP A 25 25.74 -15.11 4.00
CA ASP A 25 25.34 -13.70 4.08
C ASP A 25 23.81 -13.50 4.01
N PHE A 26 23.01 -14.58 4.03
CA PHE A 26 21.56 -14.55 3.81
C PHE A 26 20.84 -13.59 4.77
N HIS A 27 21.09 -13.71 6.08
CA HIS A 27 20.48 -12.85 7.08
C HIS A 27 21.03 -11.41 7.06
N MET A 28 22.26 -11.19 6.59
CA MET A 28 22.80 -9.84 6.41
C MET A 28 22.10 -9.12 5.26
N LYS A 29 22.00 -9.78 4.09
CA LYS A 29 21.26 -9.26 2.92
C LYS A 29 19.78 -9.02 3.21
N MET A 30 19.15 -9.89 4.01
CA MET A 30 17.79 -9.69 4.52
C MET A 30 17.69 -8.46 5.45
N ALA A 31 18.61 -8.31 6.41
CA ALA A 31 18.64 -7.14 7.29
C ALA A 31 18.99 -5.83 6.53
N GLU A 32 19.62 -5.92 5.37
CA GLU A 32 19.91 -4.80 4.47
C GLU A 32 18.73 -4.42 3.58
N SER A 33 17.99 -5.39 3.02
CA SER A 33 16.78 -5.10 2.23
C SER A 33 15.66 -4.48 3.06
N MET A 34 15.66 -4.67 4.38
CA MET A 34 14.75 -4.02 5.33
C MET A 34 15.19 -2.60 5.77
N LYS A 35 16.27 -2.04 5.20
CA LYS A 35 16.72 -0.65 5.49
C LYS A 35 16.00 0.36 4.59
N TYR A 36 14.86 0.87 5.07
CA TYR A 36 14.05 1.84 4.35
C TYR A 36 14.62 3.28 4.45
N PRO A 37 14.67 4.05 3.35
CA PRO A 37 15.36 5.34 3.34
C PRO A 37 14.45 6.53 3.73
N PHE A 38 13.13 6.39 3.55
CA PHE A 38 12.13 7.29 4.13
C PHE A 38 12.10 7.16 5.64
N ARG A 39 11.85 8.26 6.35
CA ARG A 39 11.85 8.34 7.83
C ARG A 39 10.68 9.15 8.35
N GLN A 40 10.28 8.84 9.57
CA GLN A 40 9.31 9.63 10.34
C GLN A 40 9.69 11.12 10.33
N GLY A 41 8.70 11.98 10.06
CA GLY A 41 8.85 13.42 9.97
C GLY A 41 9.35 13.98 8.62
N MET A 42 9.60 13.12 7.62
CA MET A 42 9.81 13.58 6.24
C MET A 42 8.50 14.07 5.61
N ARG A 43 8.54 15.19 4.89
CA ARG A 43 7.39 15.83 4.23
C ARG A 43 7.31 15.45 2.75
N VAL A 44 6.11 15.18 2.25
CA VAL A 44 5.83 14.77 0.86
C VAL A 44 4.60 15.49 0.31
N GLU A 45 4.50 15.56 -1.02
CA GLU A 45 3.23 15.78 -1.70
C GLU A 45 2.59 14.42 -1.99
N VAL A 46 1.30 14.25 -1.74
CA VAL A 46 0.54 13.02 -2.03
C VAL A 46 -0.85 13.40 -2.53
N VAL A 47 -1.52 12.55 -3.32
CA VAL A 47 -2.91 12.79 -3.76
C VAL A 47 -3.86 13.06 -2.58
N ASP A 48 -4.78 14.01 -2.72
CA ASP A 48 -5.88 14.20 -1.76
C ASP A 48 -6.94 13.12 -2.00
N LYS A 49 -7.10 12.17 -1.08
CA LYS A 49 -8.08 11.07 -1.20
C LYS A 49 -9.53 11.54 -1.32
N ASN A 50 -9.81 12.81 -1.00
CA ASN A 50 -11.14 13.42 -1.14
C ASN A 50 -11.28 14.23 -2.45
N HIS A 51 -10.19 14.54 -3.14
CA HIS A 51 -10.13 15.36 -4.35
C HIS A 51 -8.96 14.91 -5.23
N VAL A 52 -9.12 13.81 -5.97
CA VAL A 52 -8.03 13.13 -6.70
C VAL A 52 -7.34 13.96 -7.80
N SER A 53 -7.91 15.12 -8.14
CA SER A 53 -7.37 16.13 -9.05
C SER A 53 -6.28 17.02 -8.46
N GLN A 54 -6.07 17.00 -7.14
CA GLN A 54 -5.02 17.76 -6.46
C GLN A 54 -4.13 16.90 -5.56
N THR A 55 -2.91 17.35 -5.33
CA THR A 55 -2.08 16.88 -4.22
C THR A 55 -2.35 17.68 -2.94
N ARG A 56 -1.93 17.14 -1.81
CA ARG A 56 -2.01 17.71 -0.47
C ARG A 56 -0.70 17.42 0.26
N MET A 57 -0.26 18.34 1.11
CA MET A 57 0.96 18.15 1.90
C MET A 57 0.73 17.10 2.99
N ALA A 58 1.68 16.17 3.15
CA ALA A 58 1.64 15.17 4.20
C ALA A 58 3.02 14.90 4.80
N VAL A 59 3.03 14.33 6.01
CA VAL A 59 4.23 13.95 6.77
C VAL A 59 4.24 12.44 6.98
N VAL A 60 5.39 11.79 6.78
CA VAL A 60 5.60 10.38 7.11
C VAL A 60 5.47 10.22 8.63
N ASP A 61 4.43 9.53 9.08
CA ASP A 61 4.22 9.19 10.49
C ASP A 61 4.94 7.88 10.85
N THR A 62 4.65 6.82 10.11
CA THR A 62 5.10 5.46 10.43
C THR A 62 5.62 4.75 9.17
N VAL A 63 6.64 3.90 9.32
CA VAL A 63 7.23 3.09 8.22
C VAL A 63 7.29 1.62 8.65
N ILE A 64 6.65 0.72 7.91
CA ILE A 64 6.61 -0.74 8.18
C ILE A 64 6.75 -1.49 6.86
N GLY A 65 7.74 -2.37 6.74
CA GLY A 65 7.96 -3.17 5.52
C GLY A 65 8.28 -2.38 4.24
N GLY A 66 8.46 -1.06 4.33
CA GLY A 66 8.54 -0.14 3.20
C GLY A 66 7.22 0.56 2.83
N ARG A 67 6.11 0.18 3.49
CA ARG A 67 4.86 0.94 3.51
C ARG A 67 5.02 2.16 4.42
N LEU A 68 4.46 3.28 3.97
CA LEU A 68 4.41 4.56 4.66
C LEU A 68 2.97 4.80 5.13
N ARG A 69 2.81 5.17 6.40
CA ARG A 69 1.64 5.90 6.89
C ARG A 69 1.94 7.39 6.79
N LEU A 70 1.14 8.11 6.03
CA LEU A 70 1.23 9.56 5.88
C LEU A 70 0.09 10.23 6.66
N LEU A 71 0.36 11.36 7.31
CA LEU A 71 -0.65 12.23 7.90
C LEU A 71 -0.66 13.57 7.15
N TYR A 72 -1.82 14.03 6.71
CA TYR A 72 -1.92 15.33 6.03
C TYR A 72 -1.60 16.48 7.00
N GLU A 73 -0.86 17.51 6.56
CA GLU A 73 -0.40 18.62 7.41
C GLU A 73 -1.53 19.48 8.00
N ASP A 74 -2.70 19.45 7.35
CA ASP A 74 -3.92 20.18 7.71
C ASP A 74 -5.09 19.24 8.06
N GLY A 75 -4.79 17.98 8.39
CA GLY A 75 -5.76 16.97 8.84
C GLY A 75 -5.63 16.61 10.33
N ASP A 76 -6.60 15.85 10.83
CA ASP A 76 -6.55 15.23 12.16
C ASP A 76 -5.68 13.94 12.16
N SER A 77 -5.39 13.37 13.34
CA SER A 77 -4.54 12.16 13.50
C SER A 77 -5.00 10.91 12.75
N ASP A 78 -6.27 10.92 12.36
CA ASP A 78 -6.99 9.80 11.75
C ASP A 78 -7.26 10.07 10.26
N ASP A 79 -6.95 11.27 9.76
CA ASP A 79 -6.94 11.62 8.33
C ASP A 79 -5.62 11.15 7.69
N ASP A 80 -5.40 9.83 7.70
CA ASP A 80 -4.18 9.20 7.19
C ASP A 80 -4.28 8.73 5.73
N PHE A 81 -3.13 8.40 5.15
CA PHE A 81 -3.00 7.82 3.81
C PHE A 81 -1.89 6.76 3.84
N TRP A 82 -2.22 5.53 3.46
CA TRP A 82 -1.28 4.40 3.44
C TRP A 82 -0.86 4.05 2.01
N CYS A 83 0.43 3.86 1.78
CA CYS A 83 0.98 3.47 0.47
C CYS A 83 2.38 2.85 0.59
N HIS A 84 2.87 2.13 -0.42
CA HIS A 84 4.29 1.78 -0.49
C HIS A 84 5.17 3.01 -0.84
N MET A 85 6.42 3.04 -0.40
CA MET A 85 7.39 4.11 -0.72
C MET A 85 7.71 4.29 -2.23
N TRP A 86 7.23 3.38 -3.08
CA TRP A 86 7.34 3.45 -4.54
C TRP A 86 6.00 3.68 -5.23
N SER A 87 4.95 4.00 -4.47
CA SER A 87 3.63 4.33 -5.02
C SER A 87 3.75 5.52 -6.00
N PRO A 88 3.06 5.47 -7.16
CA PRO A 88 3.05 6.59 -8.10
C PRO A 88 2.26 7.81 -7.57
N LEU A 89 1.62 7.70 -6.41
CA LEU A 89 0.77 8.73 -5.80
C LEU A 89 1.53 9.67 -4.84
N ILE A 90 2.81 9.41 -4.58
CA ILE A 90 3.67 10.23 -3.69
C ILE A 90 4.82 10.89 -4.44
N HIS A 91 5.11 12.15 -4.08
CA HIS A 91 6.01 13.02 -4.82
C HIS A 91 6.85 13.91 -3.88
N PRO A 92 8.06 14.35 -4.31
CA PRO A 92 8.86 15.30 -3.55
C PRO A 92 8.21 16.68 -3.52
N VAL A 93 8.45 17.43 -2.44
CA VAL A 93 7.92 18.79 -2.25
C VAL A 93 8.35 19.69 -3.42
N GLY A 94 7.39 20.41 -3.99
CA GLY A 94 7.53 21.21 -5.21
C GLY A 94 7.25 20.45 -6.52
N TRP A 95 6.91 19.15 -6.50
CA TRP A 95 6.58 18.38 -7.70
C TRP A 95 5.37 18.96 -8.44
N SER A 96 4.26 19.22 -7.74
CA SER A 96 3.00 19.64 -8.37
C SER A 96 3.18 20.95 -9.12
N ARG A 97 3.83 21.92 -8.47
CA ARG A 97 4.20 23.21 -9.07
C ARG A 97 5.14 23.05 -10.27
N ARG A 98 6.09 22.10 -10.24
CA ARG A 98 7.02 21.87 -11.36
C ARG A 98 6.30 21.25 -12.56
N VAL A 99 5.42 20.27 -12.35
CA VAL A 99 4.77 19.57 -13.47
C VAL A 99 3.52 20.29 -14.00
N GLY A 100 2.93 21.20 -13.22
CA GLY A 100 1.67 21.88 -13.52
C GLY A 100 0.43 21.16 -12.97
N HIS A 101 0.61 20.23 -12.03
CA HIS A 101 -0.46 19.59 -11.28
C HIS A 101 -0.97 20.54 -10.19
N ASP A 102 -2.26 20.44 -9.87
CA ASP A 102 -2.89 21.30 -8.87
C ASP A 102 -2.59 20.77 -7.45
N ILE A 103 -2.52 21.69 -6.47
CA ILE A 103 -2.12 21.40 -5.09
C ILE A 103 -2.99 22.20 -4.11
N LYS A 104 -3.50 21.52 -3.08
CA LYS A 104 -4.34 22.10 -2.03
C LYS A 104 -3.61 23.25 -1.35
N LYS A 105 -4.20 24.44 -1.36
CA LYS A 105 -3.63 25.64 -0.72
C LYS A 105 -3.70 25.49 0.79
N THR A 106 -2.55 25.31 1.44
CA THR A 106 -2.45 25.33 2.91
C THR A 106 -2.75 26.71 3.45
N GLU A 107 -3.85 26.85 4.21
CA GLU A 107 -4.12 28.07 4.98
C GLU A 107 -2.99 28.37 5.99
N GLU A 108 -2.91 29.60 6.48
CA GLU A 108 -1.71 30.12 7.16
C GLU A 108 -1.48 29.59 8.60
N LYS A 109 -2.26 28.60 9.03
CA LYS A 109 -2.05 27.86 10.30
C LYS A 109 -0.86 26.90 10.21
N ARG A 110 0.36 27.45 10.15
CA ARG A 110 1.60 26.67 10.10
C ARG A 110 2.44 26.83 11.37
N ASN A 111 2.52 25.76 12.16
CA ASN A 111 3.76 25.27 12.81
C ASN A 111 3.55 24.05 13.73
N ASP A 112 2.32 23.66 14.07
CA ASP A 112 2.07 22.63 15.08
C ASP A 112 2.73 21.27 14.76
N MET A 113 2.72 20.83 13.49
CA MET A 113 3.35 19.58 13.08
C MET A 113 4.88 19.57 13.23
N ALA A 114 5.54 20.71 13.00
CA ALA A 114 6.99 20.86 13.21
C ALA A 114 7.37 20.90 14.71
N ASN A 115 6.47 21.41 15.54
CA ASN A 115 6.63 21.44 17.01
C ASN A 115 6.21 20.13 17.69
N HIS A 116 5.47 19.26 16.99
CA HIS A 116 4.90 18.04 17.54
C HIS A 116 6.00 17.10 18.09
N PRO A 117 5.86 16.52 19.30
CA PRO A 117 6.93 15.75 19.94
C PRO A 117 7.49 14.59 19.10
N THR A 118 6.66 13.97 18.26
CA THR A 118 7.07 12.91 17.32
C THR A 118 8.06 13.42 16.26
N PHE A 119 7.77 14.57 15.64
CA PHE A 119 8.47 15.05 14.45
C PHE A 119 9.58 16.06 14.76
N ARG A 120 9.60 16.64 15.96
CA ARG A 120 10.61 17.64 16.40
C ARG A 120 12.09 17.21 16.26
N LYS A 121 12.38 15.91 16.11
CA LYS A 121 13.73 15.39 15.83
C LYS A 121 14.15 15.46 14.37
N ILE A 122 13.20 15.30 13.44
CA ILE A 122 13.40 15.28 11.98
C ILE A 122 12.14 15.89 11.39
N TYR A 123 12.20 17.13 10.90
CA TYR A 123 11.10 17.75 10.14
C TYR A 123 11.70 18.43 8.91
N CYS A 124 11.63 17.75 7.76
CA CYS A 124 12.30 18.18 6.54
C CYS A 124 11.63 17.60 5.28
N ASP A 125 11.84 18.24 4.13
CA ASP A 125 11.29 17.77 2.86
C ASP A 125 11.99 16.47 2.40
N ALA A 126 11.21 15.48 1.96
CA ALA A 126 11.74 14.25 1.40
C ALA A 126 12.53 14.55 0.11
N VAL A 127 13.82 14.24 0.11
CA VAL A 127 14.71 14.59 -1.00
C VAL A 127 14.37 13.79 -2.28
N PRO A 128 14.38 14.42 -3.48
CA PRO A 128 13.81 13.82 -4.69
C PRO A 128 14.36 12.44 -5.12
N TYR A 129 15.58 12.07 -4.72
CA TYR A 129 16.17 10.78 -5.05
C TYR A 129 15.60 9.59 -4.26
N LEU A 130 14.79 9.83 -3.22
CA LEU A 130 14.10 8.78 -2.45
C LEU A 130 12.94 8.15 -3.23
N PHE A 131 12.32 8.93 -4.13
CA PHE A 131 11.14 8.53 -4.88
C PHE A 131 11.51 7.59 -6.03
N LYS A 132 10.62 6.64 -6.33
CA LYS A 132 10.79 5.73 -7.48
C LYS A 132 10.92 6.55 -8.76
N LYS A 133 12.09 6.50 -9.41
CA LYS A 133 12.30 7.16 -10.70
C LYS A 133 11.33 6.58 -11.72
N VAL A 134 10.53 7.47 -12.32
CA VAL A 134 9.61 7.13 -13.40
C VAL A 134 10.38 6.89 -14.70
N ARG A 135 9.88 6.00 -15.55
CA ARG A 135 10.51 5.67 -16.84
C ARG A 135 10.48 6.85 -17.80
N ALA A 136 11.63 7.21 -18.36
CA ALA A 136 11.69 8.16 -19.47
C ALA A 136 10.92 7.60 -20.68
N VAL A 137 10.00 8.41 -21.23
CA VAL A 137 9.22 8.07 -22.43
C VAL A 137 9.73 8.91 -23.59
N TYR A 138 10.12 8.23 -24.67
CA TYR A 138 10.51 8.84 -25.93
C TYR A 138 9.41 8.55 -26.95
N SER A 139 8.82 9.59 -27.54
CA SER A 139 7.80 9.45 -28.58
C SER A 139 8.33 9.91 -29.93
N GLU A 140 8.50 8.98 -30.87
CA GLU A 140 8.66 9.34 -32.28
C GLU A 140 7.33 9.88 -32.83
N GLY A 141 7.35 11.11 -33.34
CA GLY A 141 6.14 11.84 -33.77
C GLY A 141 5.40 12.53 -32.62
N GLY A 142 4.11 12.79 -32.80
CA GLY A 142 3.28 13.53 -31.83
C GLY A 142 3.08 12.82 -30.49
N TRP A 143 2.74 13.58 -29.45
CA TRP A 143 2.51 13.12 -28.08
C TRP A 143 1.03 12.78 -27.80
N PHE A 144 0.68 12.53 -26.53
CA PHE A 144 -0.71 12.63 -26.06
C PHE A 144 -1.22 14.07 -26.19
N GLU A 145 -2.49 14.23 -26.51
CA GLU A 145 -3.15 15.53 -26.66
C GLU A 145 -4.52 15.53 -25.96
N ARG A 146 -5.00 16.72 -25.55
CA ARG A 146 -6.32 16.89 -24.94
C ARG A 146 -7.43 16.39 -25.87
N GLY A 147 -8.39 15.64 -25.32
CA GLY A 147 -9.49 15.04 -26.07
C GLY A 147 -9.15 13.73 -26.79
N MET A 148 -7.92 13.21 -26.66
CA MET A 148 -7.65 11.81 -27.01
C MET A 148 -8.35 10.86 -26.03
N LYS A 149 -8.96 9.78 -26.54
CA LYS A 149 -9.62 8.75 -25.73
C LYS A 149 -8.77 7.48 -25.57
N LEU A 150 -8.94 6.80 -24.44
CA LEU A 150 -8.20 5.61 -24.04
C LEU A 150 -9.05 4.71 -23.11
N GLU A 151 -8.48 3.58 -22.68
CA GLU A 151 -9.02 2.77 -21.57
C GLU A 151 -8.14 2.96 -20.35
N ALA A 152 -8.69 3.05 -19.14
CA ALA A 152 -7.93 3.24 -17.91
C ALA A 152 -8.55 2.48 -16.73
N ILE A 153 -7.74 2.02 -15.78
CA ILE A 153 -8.23 1.57 -14.47
C ILE A 153 -8.87 2.77 -13.76
N ASP A 154 -10.03 2.58 -13.16
CA ASP A 154 -10.68 3.62 -12.34
C ASP A 154 -10.01 3.68 -10.95
N PRO A 155 -9.36 4.78 -10.56
CA PRO A 155 -8.71 4.89 -9.25
C PRO A 155 -9.71 4.94 -8.08
N LEU A 156 -11.01 5.13 -8.36
CA LEU A 156 -12.09 5.07 -7.37
C LEU A 156 -12.82 3.72 -7.36
N ASN A 157 -12.49 2.81 -8.29
CA ASN A 157 -12.94 1.41 -8.31
C ASN A 157 -11.99 0.55 -9.15
N LEU A 158 -10.94 0.01 -8.53
CA LEU A 158 -9.86 -0.67 -9.25
C LEU A 158 -10.25 -2.03 -9.87
N GLY A 159 -11.46 -2.53 -9.66
CA GLY A 159 -12.02 -3.66 -10.40
C GLY A 159 -12.46 -3.29 -11.82
N ASN A 160 -12.71 -2.01 -12.07
CA ASN A 160 -13.13 -1.50 -13.38
C ASN A 160 -11.95 -1.03 -14.23
N ILE A 161 -11.96 -1.44 -15.50
CA ILE A 161 -11.28 -0.69 -16.57
C ILE A 161 -12.37 0.01 -17.37
N CYS A 162 -12.30 1.33 -17.48
CA CYS A 162 -13.33 2.17 -18.06
C CYS A 162 -12.84 2.87 -19.33
N VAL A 163 -13.78 3.39 -20.11
CA VAL A 163 -13.51 4.38 -21.16
C VAL A 163 -13.15 5.72 -20.54
N ALA A 164 -12.07 6.35 -21.01
CA ALA A 164 -11.51 7.57 -20.42
C ALA A 164 -10.95 8.56 -21.46
N THR A 165 -10.82 9.83 -21.06
CA THR A 165 -10.34 10.94 -21.92
C THR A 165 -9.14 11.66 -21.29
N VAL A 166 -8.15 12.06 -22.10
CA VAL A 166 -7.06 12.96 -21.69
C VAL A 166 -7.59 14.40 -21.57
N CYS A 167 -7.62 14.94 -20.35
CA CYS A 167 -8.17 16.27 -20.07
C CYS A 167 -7.13 17.39 -20.05
N LYS A 168 -5.92 17.12 -19.54
CA LYS A 168 -4.79 18.08 -19.44
C LYS A 168 -3.48 17.31 -19.60
N VAL A 169 -2.56 17.81 -20.41
CA VAL A 169 -1.18 17.28 -20.51
C VAL A 169 -0.30 18.13 -19.60
N LEU A 170 0.53 17.49 -18.79
CA LEU A 170 1.45 18.12 -17.84
C LEU A 170 2.91 17.98 -18.33
N LEU A 171 3.83 18.62 -17.63
CA LEU A 171 5.27 18.39 -17.83
C LEU A 171 5.69 17.05 -17.20
N ASP A 172 6.96 16.68 -17.35
CA ASP A 172 7.56 15.41 -16.87
C ASP A 172 6.78 14.14 -17.30
N GLY A 173 5.98 14.21 -18.38
CA GLY A 173 5.23 13.08 -18.96
C GLY A 173 3.89 12.74 -18.29
N TYR A 174 3.41 13.56 -17.35
CA TYR A 174 2.15 13.33 -16.64
C TYR A 174 0.91 13.78 -17.43
N LEU A 175 -0.23 13.16 -17.14
CA LEU A 175 -1.52 13.36 -17.82
C LEU A 175 -2.63 13.40 -16.78
N MET A 176 -3.49 14.42 -16.83
CA MET A 176 -4.79 14.37 -16.14
C MET A 176 -5.81 13.70 -17.05
N ILE A 177 -6.48 12.68 -16.52
CA ILE A 177 -7.42 11.81 -17.22
C ILE A 177 -8.74 11.79 -16.44
N SER A 178 -9.85 11.54 -17.12
CA SER A 178 -11.17 11.37 -16.49
C SER A 178 -11.92 10.15 -17.03
N ILE A 179 -12.71 9.49 -16.19
CA ILE A 179 -13.63 8.41 -16.61
C ILE A 179 -14.84 9.03 -17.33
N ASP A 180 -15.14 8.58 -18.54
CA ASP A 180 -16.14 9.21 -19.40
C ASP A 180 -17.58 9.03 -18.85
N GLY A 181 -18.27 10.14 -18.60
CA GLY A 181 -19.64 10.15 -18.08
C GLY A 181 -19.75 10.03 -16.56
N ALA A 182 -18.65 9.88 -15.83
CA ALA A 182 -18.61 10.04 -14.37
C ALA A 182 -18.42 11.52 -13.95
N THR A 183 -17.92 12.35 -14.85
CA THR A 183 -17.32 13.68 -14.58
C THR A 183 -18.27 14.79 -14.11
N SER A 184 -17.81 15.50 -13.08
CA SER A 184 -18.01 16.92 -12.82
C SER A 184 -17.56 17.83 -13.97
N ASP A 185 -18.28 18.95 -14.18
CA ASP A 185 -17.92 19.99 -15.16
C ASP A 185 -16.71 20.85 -14.74
N ASP A 186 -16.35 20.85 -13.45
CA ASP A 186 -15.22 21.64 -12.90
C ASP A 186 -13.87 20.91 -12.95
N GLY A 187 -13.87 19.60 -13.26
CA GLY A 187 -12.68 18.77 -13.33
C GLY A 187 -12.17 18.24 -11.99
N SER A 188 -12.96 18.35 -10.91
CA SER A 188 -12.61 17.80 -9.59
C SER A 188 -12.37 16.29 -9.59
N ASP A 189 -13.02 15.55 -10.50
CA ASP A 189 -12.87 14.08 -10.67
C ASP A 189 -11.71 13.68 -11.60
N TRP A 190 -10.88 14.61 -12.09
CA TRP A 190 -9.71 14.25 -12.89
C TRP A 190 -8.64 13.60 -12.01
N PHE A 191 -7.91 12.62 -12.53
CA PHE A 191 -6.82 11.93 -11.80
C PHE A 191 -5.55 11.91 -12.65
N CYS A 192 -4.40 11.84 -11.98
CA CYS A 192 -3.10 11.90 -12.63
C CYS A 192 -2.52 10.50 -12.89
N TYR A 193 -2.17 10.23 -14.15
CA TYR A 193 -1.28 9.11 -14.51
C TYR A 193 -0.09 9.62 -15.32
N HIS A 194 1.07 9.00 -15.13
CA HIS A 194 2.20 9.18 -16.05
C HIS A 194 1.97 8.40 -17.34
N ALA A 195 2.46 8.90 -18.49
CA ALA A 195 2.35 8.24 -19.79
C ALA A 195 2.96 6.82 -19.85
N SER A 196 3.88 6.48 -18.95
CA SER A 196 4.44 5.13 -18.79
C SER A 196 3.64 4.23 -17.81
N SER A 197 2.49 4.67 -17.31
CA SER A 197 1.68 3.92 -16.36
C SER A 197 1.06 2.69 -17.02
N HIS A 198 1.12 1.55 -16.33
CA HIS A 198 0.48 0.30 -16.77
C HIS A 198 -1.00 0.22 -16.37
N ALA A 199 -1.57 1.29 -15.80
CA ALA A 199 -3.00 1.46 -15.55
C ALA A 199 -3.76 2.18 -16.68
N ILE A 200 -3.07 2.55 -17.77
CA ILE A 200 -3.67 3.16 -18.97
C ILE A 200 -3.35 2.33 -20.22
N PHE A 201 -4.33 2.21 -21.11
CA PHE A 201 -4.29 1.29 -22.25
C PHE A 201 -4.89 1.92 -23.52
N PRO A 202 -4.44 1.54 -24.72
CA PRO A 202 -5.04 2.02 -25.96
C PRO A 202 -6.41 1.38 -26.19
N ALA A 203 -7.34 2.16 -26.75
CA ALA A 203 -8.71 1.75 -27.06
C ALA A 203 -8.81 0.36 -27.71
N ASN A 204 -9.81 -0.42 -27.29
CA ASN A 204 -9.98 -1.85 -27.54
C ASN A 204 -8.94 -2.75 -26.85
N PHE A 205 -8.30 -2.35 -25.75
CA PHE A 205 -7.43 -3.25 -24.96
C PHE A 205 -8.25 -4.35 -24.27
N CYS A 206 -9.31 -3.98 -23.56
CA CYS A 206 -10.20 -4.93 -22.89
C CYS A 206 -10.84 -5.91 -23.87
N LYS A 207 -11.37 -5.38 -25.00
CA LYS A 207 -11.95 -6.18 -26.09
C LYS A 207 -10.98 -7.19 -26.70
N ARG A 208 -9.68 -6.86 -26.83
CA ARG A 208 -8.65 -7.79 -27.35
C ARG A 208 -8.23 -8.85 -26.34
N ASN A 209 -8.36 -8.59 -25.04
CA ASN A 209 -7.88 -9.46 -23.96
C ASN A 209 -9.01 -10.18 -23.19
N ASN A 210 -10.26 -10.07 -23.65
CA ASN A 210 -11.46 -10.58 -22.97
C ASN A 210 -11.59 -10.08 -21.51
N ILE A 211 -11.34 -8.77 -21.31
CA ILE A 211 -11.70 -8.06 -20.07
C ILE A 211 -13.03 -7.33 -20.34
N GLU A 212 -13.88 -7.25 -19.32
CA GLU A 212 -15.10 -6.44 -19.38
C GLU A 212 -14.73 -4.95 -19.27
N LEU A 213 -15.18 -4.17 -20.25
CA LEU A 213 -14.95 -2.72 -20.31
C LEU A 213 -16.16 -2.01 -19.74
N THR A 214 -15.99 -1.24 -18.67
CA THR A 214 -17.04 -0.39 -18.13
C THR A 214 -17.32 0.76 -19.12
N PRO A 215 -18.52 0.81 -19.74
CA PRO A 215 -18.82 1.76 -20.80
C PRO A 215 -19.14 3.14 -20.21
N PRO A 216 -19.09 4.23 -21.01
CA PRO A 216 -19.47 5.55 -20.55
C PRO A 216 -20.94 5.60 -20.11
N LYS A 217 -21.23 6.36 -19.05
CA LYS A 217 -22.60 6.51 -18.51
C LYS A 217 -23.62 6.79 -19.63
N GLY A 218 -24.67 5.97 -19.69
CA GLY A 218 -25.70 6.03 -20.74
C GLY A 218 -25.52 5.04 -21.90
N HIS A 219 -24.38 4.35 -21.98
CA HIS A 219 -24.14 3.28 -22.96
C HIS A 219 -24.26 1.90 -22.28
N ASP A 220 -24.72 0.89 -23.03
CA ASP A 220 -24.81 -0.49 -22.55
C ASP A 220 -23.57 -1.32 -22.97
N ALA A 221 -23.06 -2.15 -22.06
CA ALA A 221 -21.81 -2.88 -22.24
C ALA A 221 -21.85 -3.92 -23.37
N LYS A 222 -23.04 -4.40 -23.78
CA LYS A 222 -23.22 -5.38 -24.85
C LYS A 222 -23.32 -4.73 -26.24
N THR A 223 -23.60 -3.43 -26.28
CA THR A 223 -23.83 -2.66 -27.51
C THR A 223 -22.77 -1.60 -27.78
N PHE A 224 -21.97 -1.24 -26.78
CA PHE A 224 -20.87 -0.29 -26.90
C PHE A 224 -19.86 -0.71 -27.99
N SER A 225 -19.50 0.24 -28.86
CA SER A 225 -18.42 0.08 -29.82
C SER A 225 -17.57 1.34 -29.84
N TRP A 226 -16.25 1.16 -29.71
CA TRP A 226 -15.27 2.24 -29.78
C TRP A 226 -15.40 3.07 -31.07
N GLU A 227 -15.69 2.44 -32.19
CA GLU A 227 -15.87 3.08 -33.50
C GLU A 227 -16.99 4.13 -33.46
N ARG A 228 -18.22 3.70 -33.12
CA ARG A 228 -19.38 4.59 -32.96
C ARG A 228 -19.15 5.67 -31.91
N TYR A 229 -18.56 5.31 -30.77
CA TYR A 229 -18.33 6.26 -29.68
C TYR A 229 -17.36 7.38 -30.08
N LEU A 230 -16.33 7.06 -30.89
CA LEU A 230 -15.41 8.06 -31.47
C LEU A 230 -16.11 8.96 -32.49
N GLU A 231 -16.99 8.41 -33.34
CA GLU A 231 -17.81 9.19 -34.29
C GLU A 231 -18.80 10.13 -33.57
N GLU A 232 -19.58 9.60 -32.63
CA GLU A 232 -20.60 10.31 -31.84
C GLU A 232 -19.99 11.47 -31.04
N THR A 233 -18.85 11.22 -30.38
CA THR A 233 -18.11 12.24 -29.62
C THR A 233 -17.16 13.10 -30.47
N LYS A 234 -17.06 12.83 -31.78
CA LYS A 234 -16.15 13.48 -32.74
C LYS A 234 -14.69 13.56 -32.25
N SER A 235 -14.23 12.48 -31.64
CA SER A 235 -12.93 12.39 -30.98
C SER A 235 -12.01 11.37 -31.68
N ARG A 236 -10.77 11.24 -31.17
CA ARG A 236 -9.76 10.31 -31.69
C ARG A 236 -9.19 9.45 -30.55
N PRO A 237 -8.87 8.17 -30.79
CA PRO A 237 -8.17 7.37 -29.80
C PRO A 237 -6.72 7.84 -29.68
N ALA A 238 -6.13 7.69 -28.50
CA ALA A 238 -4.69 7.86 -28.30
C ALA A 238 -3.94 6.77 -29.11
N PRO A 239 -2.95 7.14 -29.96
CA PRO A 239 -2.21 6.17 -30.76
C PRO A 239 -1.50 5.10 -29.90
N SER A 240 -1.65 3.83 -30.25
CA SER A 240 -1.11 2.69 -29.48
C SER A 240 0.40 2.75 -29.23
N ARG A 241 1.18 3.45 -30.08
CA ARG A 241 2.62 3.69 -29.89
C ARG A 241 2.99 4.55 -28.68
N LEU A 242 2.02 5.23 -28.05
CA LEU A 242 2.24 6.08 -26.88
C LEU A 242 2.16 5.31 -25.55
N PHE A 243 1.69 4.08 -25.57
CA PHE A 243 1.49 3.25 -24.37
C PHE A 243 2.66 2.28 -24.20
N ASN A 244 3.04 2.02 -22.94
CA ASN A 244 4.08 1.04 -22.64
C ASN A 244 3.50 -0.38 -22.75
N THR A 245 4.08 -1.21 -23.62
CA THR A 245 3.59 -2.57 -23.96
C THR A 245 4.59 -3.67 -23.56
N ASP A 246 5.51 -3.37 -22.65
CA ASP A 246 6.53 -4.28 -22.17
C ASP A 246 5.97 -5.37 -21.23
N CYS A 247 6.00 -6.63 -21.65
CA CYS A 247 5.59 -7.75 -20.81
C CYS A 247 6.82 -8.50 -20.28
N PRO A 248 7.28 -8.26 -19.04
CA PRO A 248 8.35 -9.04 -18.43
C PRO A 248 7.90 -10.48 -18.16
N ASN A 249 8.84 -11.42 -18.05
CA ASN A 249 8.54 -12.78 -17.60
C ASN A 249 8.41 -12.82 -16.06
N HIS A 250 7.34 -12.21 -15.56
CA HIS A 250 7.05 -11.99 -14.13
C HIS A 250 6.69 -13.25 -13.33
N GLY A 251 6.62 -14.43 -13.97
CA GLY A 251 6.42 -15.72 -13.30
C GLY A 251 5.03 -16.01 -12.71
N PHE A 252 4.23 -14.98 -12.39
CA PHE A 252 2.85 -15.12 -11.89
C PHE A 252 1.95 -16.00 -12.78
N LYS A 253 1.07 -16.77 -12.14
CA LYS A 253 0.08 -17.66 -12.76
C LYS A 253 -1.24 -17.58 -12.01
N ALA A 254 -2.35 -17.83 -12.70
CA ALA A 254 -3.65 -17.95 -12.07
C ALA A 254 -3.65 -19.06 -10.99
N GLY A 255 -4.29 -18.80 -9.85
CA GLY A 255 -4.31 -19.68 -8.68
C GLY A 255 -3.13 -19.53 -7.71
N MET A 256 -2.12 -18.69 -8.00
CA MET A 256 -1.08 -18.37 -7.02
C MET A 256 -1.63 -17.53 -5.86
N LYS A 257 -1.21 -17.85 -4.63
CA LYS A 257 -1.50 -17.07 -3.43
C LYS A 257 -0.49 -15.95 -3.24
N VAL A 258 -0.99 -14.79 -2.81
CA VAL A 258 -0.23 -13.59 -2.48
C VAL A 258 -0.83 -12.92 -1.24
N GLU A 259 -0.07 -12.01 -0.63
CA GLU A 259 -0.60 -11.03 0.31
C GLU A 259 -0.79 -9.72 -0.48
N ALA A 260 -1.99 -9.18 -0.54
CA ALA A 260 -2.30 -8.02 -1.37
C ALA A 260 -2.94 -6.91 -0.54
N VAL A 261 -2.54 -5.67 -0.81
CA VAL A 261 -3.20 -4.47 -0.26
C VAL A 261 -4.61 -4.38 -0.82
N ASP A 262 -5.60 -4.07 0.01
CA ASP A 262 -6.87 -3.56 -0.50
C ASP A 262 -6.66 -2.08 -0.90
N LEU A 263 -6.67 -1.78 -2.20
CA LEU A 263 -6.42 -0.42 -2.67
C LEU A 263 -7.61 0.54 -2.44
N MET A 264 -8.76 0.03 -1.98
CA MET A 264 -9.88 0.83 -1.48
C MET A 264 -9.75 1.16 0.03
N GLU A 265 -9.09 0.30 0.82
CA GLU A 265 -8.69 0.59 2.21
C GLU A 265 -7.19 0.25 2.43
N PRO A 266 -6.24 1.08 1.96
CA PRO A 266 -4.80 0.71 1.86
C PRO A 266 -4.03 0.43 3.15
N ARG A 267 -4.72 0.51 4.30
CA ARG A 267 -4.29 0.02 5.62
C ARG A 267 -4.39 -1.50 5.73
N LEU A 268 -5.28 -2.14 4.96
CA LEU A 268 -5.48 -3.58 4.97
C LEU A 268 -4.52 -4.26 3.99
N ILE A 269 -3.92 -5.37 4.44
CA ILE A 269 -3.28 -6.36 3.58
C ILE A 269 -4.01 -7.66 3.83
N CYS A 270 -4.46 -8.32 2.79
CA CYS A 270 -5.40 -9.43 2.82
C CYS A 270 -4.80 -10.68 2.15
N VAL A 271 -5.22 -11.87 2.59
CA VAL A 271 -4.95 -13.10 1.85
C VAL A 271 -5.68 -13.05 0.51
N ALA A 272 -4.94 -13.24 -0.59
CA ALA A 272 -5.47 -13.07 -1.92
C ALA A 272 -4.93 -14.10 -2.92
N THR A 273 -5.62 -14.20 -4.05
CA THR A 273 -5.31 -15.09 -5.17
C THR A 273 -5.15 -14.29 -6.46
N VAL A 274 -4.12 -14.59 -7.24
CA VAL A 274 -4.03 -14.15 -8.64
C VAL A 274 -5.11 -14.89 -9.44
N LYS A 275 -6.23 -14.23 -9.74
CA LYS A 275 -7.39 -14.82 -10.40
C LYS A 275 -7.23 -14.87 -11.93
N ARG A 276 -6.69 -13.79 -12.53
CA ARG A 276 -6.35 -13.73 -13.96
C ARG A 276 -4.97 -13.10 -14.16
N VAL A 277 -4.31 -13.50 -15.23
CA VAL A 277 -3.09 -12.89 -15.76
C VAL A 277 -3.39 -12.48 -17.21
N VAL A 278 -3.18 -11.21 -17.54
CA VAL A 278 -3.45 -10.63 -18.86
C VAL A 278 -2.24 -9.80 -19.26
N GLN A 279 -1.32 -10.42 -20.00
CA GLN A 279 0.03 -9.86 -20.18
C GLN A 279 0.61 -9.58 -18.78
N ARG A 280 1.12 -8.38 -18.54
CA ARG A 280 1.61 -7.93 -17.22
C ARG A 280 0.52 -7.57 -16.19
N LEU A 281 -0.74 -7.46 -16.60
CA LEU A 281 -1.83 -7.05 -15.72
C LEU A 281 -2.41 -8.25 -14.96
N LEU A 282 -2.56 -8.12 -13.65
CA LEU A 282 -3.09 -9.15 -12.75
C LEU A 282 -4.48 -8.73 -12.24
N SER A 283 -5.44 -9.66 -12.27
CA SER A 283 -6.67 -9.54 -11.47
C SER A 283 -6.41 -10.28 -10.15
N ILE A 284 -6.47 -9.54 -9.05
CA ILE A 284 -6.31 -10.04 -7.69
C ILE A 284 -7.70 -10.20 -7.08
N HIS A 285 -7.94 -11.37 -6.49
CA HIS A 285 -9.17 -11.73 -5.79
C HIS A 285 -8.87 -11.89 -4.30
N PHE A 286 -9.65 -11.26 -3.43
CA PHE A 286 -9.50 -11.39 -1.98
C PHE A 286 -10.25 -12.64 -1.49
N ASP A 287 -9.52 -13.57 -0.87
CA ASP A 287 -10.06 -14.88 -0.53
C ASP A 287 -11.26 -14.77 0.45
N GLY A 288 -12.41 -15.30 0.05
CA GLY A 288 -13.65 -15.28 0.86
C GLY A 288 -14.56 -14.08 0.62
N TRP A 289 -14.17 -13.13 -0.22
CA TRP A 289 -15.01 -12.01 -0.66
C TRP A 289 -15.67 -12.30 -2.01
N ASP A 290 -16.66 -11.48 -2.39
CA ASP A 290 -17.29 -11.55 -3.70
C ASP A 290 -16.39 -10.99 -4.81
N ASN A 291 -16.61 -11.46 -6.04
CA ASN A 291 -15.82 -11.05 -7.23
C ASN A 291 -15.93 -9.56 -7.57
N GLU A 292 -16.89 -8.84 -6.96
CA GLU A 292 -17.07 -7.39 -7.11
C GLU A 292 -15.96 -6.59 -6.41
N TYR A 293 -15.19 -7.24 -5.52
CA TYR A 293 -14.02 -6.67 -4.83
C TYR A 293 -12.69 -7.01 -5.51
N ASP A 294 -12.70 -7.71 -6.65
CA ASP A 294 -11.46 -8.02 -7.39
C ASP A 294 -10.79 -6.72 -7.89
N GLN A 295 -9.47 -6.62 -7.81
CA GLN A 295 -8.72 -5.42 -8.21
C GLN A 295 -7.72 -5.72 -9.33
N TRP A 296 -7.62 -4.83 -10.32
CA TRP A 296 -6.59 -4.88 -11.35
C TRP A 296 -5.34 -4.16 -10.89
N VAL A 297 -4.21 -4.87 -10.91
CA VAL A 297 -2.89 -4.33 -10.54
C VAL A 297 -1.83 -4.76 -11.55
N ASP A 298 -0.73 -4.01 -11.62
CA ASP A 298 0.43 -4.42 -12.42
C ASP A 298 1.24 -5.54 -11.74
N CYS A 299 1.90 -6.41 -12.52
CA CYS A 299 2.77 -7.46 -11.98
C CYS A 299 4.03 -6.93 -11.26
N GLU A 300 4.44 -5.67 -11.50
CA GLU A 300 5.50 -4.97 -10.77
C GLU A 300 4.92 -3.96 -9.74
N SER A 301 3.63 -4.10 -9.39
CA SER A 301 2.96 -3.27 -8.37
C SER A 301 3.66 -3.38 -7.01
N PRO A 302 3.91 -2.25 -6.32
CA PRO A 302 4.55 -2.26 -5.01
C PRO A 302 3.58 -2.59 -3.85
N ASP A 303 2.33 -2.92 -4.17
CA ASP A 303 1.22 -3.19 -3.25
C ASP A 303 0.74 -4.66 -3.31
N ILE A 304 1.53 -5.56 -3.93
CA ILE A 304 1.40 -7.02 -3.83
C ILE A 304 2.69 -7.64 -3.27
N TYR A 305 2.55 -8.63 -2.40
CA TYR A 305 3.62 -9.19 -1.57
C TYR A 305 3.62 -10.73 -1.57
N PRO A 306 4.78 -11.38 -1.36
CA PRO A 306 4.85 -12.83 -1.20
C PRO A 306 4.21 -13.28 0.11
N VAL A 307 3.73 -14.52 0.15
CA VAL A 307 3.21 -15.15 1.39
C VAL A 307 4.32 -15.19 2.45
N GLY A 308 3.99 -14.73 3.66
CA GLY A 308 4.91 -14.53 4.78
C GLY A 308 5.45 -13.10 4.91
N TRP A 309 5.07 -12.15 4.05
CA TRP A 309 5.58 -10.76 4.11
C TRP A 309 5.08 -10.02 5.36
N CYS A 310 3.80 -10.18 5.72
CA CYS A 310 3.24 -9.62 6.95
C CYS A 310 3.93 -10.17 8.20
N GLU A 311 4.18 -11.49 8.25
CA GLU A 311 4.94 -12.15 9.33
C GLU A 311 6.37 -11.61 9.41
N LEU A 312 7.05 -11.48 8.27
CA LEU A 312 8.44 -11.02 8.16
C LEU A 312 8.61 -9.55 8.59
N THR A 313 7.62 -8.70 8.32
CA THR A 313 7.69 -7.25 8.54
C THR A 313 6.97 -6.76 9.80
N GLY A 314 6.20 -7.63 10.46
CA GLY A 314 5.35 -7.29 11.60
C GLY A 314 4.05 -6.54 11.23
N TYR A 315 3.61 -6.64 9.97
CA TYR A 315 2.34 -6.06 9.53
C TYR A 315 1.16 -7.01 9.81
N GLN A 316 -0.05 -6.46 9.99
CA GLN A 316 -1.25 -7.28 10.23
C GLN A 316 -1.87 -7.76 8.92
N LEU A 317 -1.77 -9.07 8.65
CA LEU A 317 -2.52 -9.76 7.60
C LEU A 317 -3.98 -9.98 8.02
N GLN A 318 -4.92 -9.65 7.14
CA GLN A 318 -6.33 -9.99 7.29
C GLN A 318 -6.60 -11.41 6.78
N PRO A 319 -7.26 -12.28 7.58
CA PRO A 319 -7.60 -13.63 7.15
C PRO A 319 -8.73 -13.64 6.11
N PRO A 320 -8.88 -14.72 5.33
CA PRO A 320 -10.05 -14.92 4.48
C PRO A 320 -11.36 -14.83 5.27
N VAL A 321 -12.38 -14.22 4.69
CA VAL A 321 -13.72 -14.24 5.29
C VAL A 321 -14.29 -15.65 5.17
N VAL A 322 -14.56 -16.28 6.31
CA VAL A 322 -15.33 -17.53 6.36
C VAL A 322 -16.81 -17.17 6.32
N PRO A 323 -17.59 -17.62 5.32
CA PRO A 323 -19.03 -17.38 5.31
C PRO A 323 -19.68 -18.00 6.56
N GLU A 324 -20.41 -17.20 7.34
CA GLU A 324 -21.19 -17.76 8.45
C GLU A 324 -22.20 -18.79 7.89
N PRO A 325 -22.32 -19.99 8.49
CA PRO A 325 -23.30 -20.96 8.06
C PRO A 325 -24.71 -20.41 8.29
N THR A 326 -25.38 -20.05 7.20
CA THR A 326 -26.69 -19.40 7.20
C THR A 326 -27.78 -20.30 7.77
N THR A 327 -27.88 -20.35 9.11
CA THR A 327 -28.97 -21.02 9.79
C THR A 327 -30.31 -20.43 9.33
N PRO A 328 -31.24 -21.23 8.78
CA PRO A 328 -32.47 -20.68 8.19
C PRO A 328 -33.33 -19.99 9.25
N ALA A 329 -33.32 -18.66 9.25
CA ALA A 329 -34.10 -17.84 10.16
C ALA A 329 -35.59 -18.09 9.91
N LYS A 330 -36.23 -18.87 10.80
CA LYS A 330 -37.65 -19.24 10.70
C LYS A 330 -38.50 -17.98 10.57
N ALA A 331 -39.21 -17.85 9.45
CA ALA A 331 -40.01 -16.69 9.14
C ALA A 331 -41.04 -16.42 10.24
N LYS A 332 -40.96 -15.25 10.88
CA LYS A 332 -42.00 -14.74 11.77
C LYS A 332 -43.01 -13.96 10.93
N GLU A 333 -44.23 -14.48 10.83
CA GLU A 333 -45.31 -13.79 10.12
C GLU A 333 -45.61 -12.42 10.74
N VAL A 334 -45.91 -11.43 9.91
CA VAL A 334 -46.26 -10.06 10.33
C VAL A 334 -47.76 -9.82 10.11
N PRO A 335 -48.58 -9.70 11.18
CA PRO A 335 -50.02 -9.48 11.05
C PRO A 335 -50.36 -8.13 10.39
N LYS A 336 -51.15 -8.18 9.31
CA LYS A 336 -51.54 -7.01 8.50
C LYS A 336 -52.52 -6.09 9.25
N LYS A 337 -52.12 -4.85 9.55
CA LYS A 337 -52.97 -3.83 10.20
C LYS A 337 -54.07 -3.31 9.25
N LYS A 338 -55.35 -3.41 9.65
CA LYS A 338 -56.49 -2.68 9.04
C LYS A 338 -56.77 -1.37 9.81
N LYS A 339 -57.44 -0.38 9.18
CA LYS A 339 -57.66 0.99 9.73
C LYS A 339 -59.03 1.16 10.45
N LYS A 340 -59.14 2.25 11.22
CA LYS A 340 -60.17 2.64 12.22
C LYS A 340 -61.57 2.95 11.61
N PRO A 341 -62.60 3.16 12.46
CA PRO A 341 -63.03 4.57 12.67
C PRO A 341 -63.53 4.99 14.09
N TYR A 342 -63.23 6.26 14.44
CA TYR A 342 -63.93 7.29 15.25
C TYR A 342 -64.77 7.01 16.54
N GLY A 343 -64.54 7.85 17.60
CA GLY A 343 -65.47 8.05 18.73
C GLY A 343 -65.08 9.07 19.83
N LYS A 344 -65.58 10.33 19.73
CA LYS A 344 -65.94 11.40 20.74
C LYS A 344 -65.67 11.14 22.27
N LYS A 345 -65.40 12.12 23.18
CA LYS A 345 -65.31 13.61 23.20
C LYS A 345 -64.77 14.19 24.56
N ARG A 346 -63.80 15.15 24.52
CA ARG A 346 -63.70 16.47 25.24
C ARG A 346 -63.66 16.60 26.81
N LYS A 347 -63.00 17.70 27.28
CA LYS A 347 -62.72 18.22 28.69
C LYS A 347 -61.31 17.84 29.21
N LYS A 348 -60.59 18.59 30.08
CA LYS A 348 -60.52 20.05 30.46
C LYS A 348 -59.19 20.33 31.24
N LEU A 349 -58.73 21.58 31.33
CA LEU A 349 -57.64 22.11 32.21
C LEU A 349 -58.17 23.33 33.01
N PRO A 350 -57.69 23.68 34.24
CA PRO A 350 -56.42 24.42 34.51
C PRO A 350 -55.78 24.05 35.90
N ALA A 351 -54.93 24.86 36.58
CA ALA A 351 -53.58 25.37 36.28
C ALA A 351 -52.99 26.14 37.51
N LYS A 352 -51.65 26.11 37.73
CA LYS A 352 -50.85 26.86 38.75
C LYS A 352 -51.06 26.39 40.23
N ALA A 353 -50.18 26.65 41.24
CA ALA A 353 -48.95 27.46 41.33
C ALA A 353 -47.93 26.94 42.42
N ARG A 354 -46.66 27.42 42.36
CA ARG A 354 -45.68 27.84 43.44
C ARG A 354 -45.68 27.20 44.87
N SER A 355 -44.59 27.11 45.67
CA SER A 355 -43.13 27.47 45.53
C SER A 355 -42.31 27.22 46.83
N VAL A 356 -40.98 26.95 46.73
CA VAL A 356 -39.88 27.35 47.70
C VAL A 356 -39.93 26.68 49.12
N LYS A 357 -38.92 26.52 50.01
CA LYS A 357 -37.48 26.88 50.28
C LYS A 357 -36.81 25.64 50.97
N GLN A 358 -35.51 25.31 51.10
CA GLN A 358 -34.15 25.90 50.97
C GLN A 358 -33.51 26.57 52.24
N THR A 359 -32.62 25.84 52.94
CA THR A 359 -31.66 26.35 53.97
C THR A 359 -30.38 25.50 54.03
N VAL A 360 -29.31 26.02 54.64
CA VAL A 360 -27.90 25.51 54.56
C VAL A 360 -27.13 25.83 55.86
N LYS A 361 -26.17 24.96 56.29
CA LYS A 361 -24.87 25.38 56.91
C LYS A 361 -23.87 24.22 57.16
N LYS A 362 -22.62 24.62 57.45
CA LYS A 362 -21.38 23.81 57.64
C LYS A 362 -20.57 24.42 58.82
N PRO A 363 -19.70 23.65 59.51
CA PRO A 363 -18.30 24.10 59.70
C PRO A 363 -17.26 22.94 59.68
N SER A 364 -15.98 23.21 60.01
CA SER A 364 -14.80 22.30 59.88
C SER A 364 -13.59 22.82 60.71
N ALA A 365 -12.47 22.11 60.97
CA ALA A 365 -11.96 20.83 60.44
C ALA A 365 -11.55 19.81 61.55
N THR A 366 -10.32 19.57 62.04
CA THR A 366 -8.96 20.16 61.83
C THR A 366 -7.84 19.20 62.34
N ASN A 367 -6.72 19.06 61.61
CA ASN A 367 -5.46 18.34 61.95
C ASN A 367 -5.53 16.80 62.18
N SER A 368 -4.61 15.98 61.66
CA SER A 368 -3.16 16.01 61.95
C SER A 368 -2.29 15.21 60.95
N LYS A 369 -0.96 15.39 61.00
CA LYS A 369 0.04 14.73 60.12
C LYS A 369 0.54 13.39 60.69
N ARG A 370 1.06 12.51 59.83
CA ARG A 370 2.38 11.86 60.04
C ARG A 370 2.98 11.31 58.74
N GLU A 371 4.26 11.59 58.53
CA GLU A 371 5.13 11.01 57.49
C GLU A 371 6.26 10.22 58.16
N ALA A 372 6.64 9.07 57.57
CA ALA A 372 7.96 8.42 57.64
C ALA A 372 7.93 7.30 56.58
N LYS A 373 8.82 7.14 55.58
CA LYS A 373 10.30 7.19 55.50
C LYS A 373 11.04 6.10 56.31
N ALA A 374 11.11 4.94 55.66
CA ALA A 374 12.28 4.06 55.45
C ALA A 374 13.34 3.85 56.54
N ALA A 375 13.64 2.56 56.80
CA ALA A 375 14.98 2.05 57.10
C ALA A 375 15.11 0.57 56.69
N SER A 376 16.33 0.12 56.43
CA SER A 376 16.72 -1.20 55.90
C SER A 376 17.01 -2.27 56.97
N GLN A 377 16.86 -3.56 56.63
CA GLN A 377 17.70 -4.64 57.15
C GLN A 377 17.67 -5.90 56.23
N ALA A 378 18.60 -6.84 56.44
CA ALA A 378 18.92 -7.96 55.56
C ALA A 378 19.48 -9.15 56.40
N LEU A 379 19.83 -10.34 55.88
CA LEU A 379 19.98 -10.83 54.50
C LEU A 379 19.16 -12.17 54.36
N PRO A 380 19.56 -13.37 53.86
CA PRO A 380 20.79 -13.88 53.22
C PRO A 380 20.62 -14.28 51.73
N GLU A 381 21.71 -14.78 51.12
CA GLU A 381 21.78 -15.27 49.73
C GLU A 381 21.71 -16.82 49.66
N PRO A 382 21.21 -17.40 48.55
CA PRO A 382 21.55 -18.75 48.14
C PRO A 382 22.87 -18.78 47.33
N ALA A 383 23.58 -19.91 47.38
CA ALA A 383 24.87 -20.10 46.68
C ALA A 383 24.72 -20.21 45.14
N PRO A 384 25.77 -19.90 44.34
CA PRO A 384 25.70 -19.93 42.89
C PRO A 384 25.82 -21.34 42.29
N ASP A 385 24.97 -21.66 41.31
CA ASP A 385 25.11 -22.83 40.45
C ASP A 385 26.27 -22.67 39.44
N GLU A 386 26.87 -23.80 39.03
CA GLU A 386 28.11 -23.82 38.26
C GLU A 386 27.96 -23.36 36.79
N ILE A 387 28.50 -22.19 36.47
CA ILE A 387 28.65 -21.73 35.07
C ILE A 387 29.88 -22.41 34.45
N ILE A 388 29.64 -23.37 33.53
CA ILE A 388 30.70 -24.05 32.79
C ILE A 388 31.35 -23.08 31.78
N ALA A 389 32.50 -22.52 32.16
CA ALA A 389 33.30 -21.65 31.29
C ALA A 389 34.02 -22.46 30.20
N VAL A 390 33.42 -22.53 29.00
CA VAL A 390 34.07 -23.13 27.82
C VAL A 390 35.24 -22.25 27.37
N ARG A 391 36.47 -22.70 27.62
CA ARG A 391 37.67 -22.09 27.05
C ARG A 391 37.72 -22.34 25.54
N VAL A 392 37.49 -21.31 24.75
CA VAL A 392 37.90 -21.30 23.34
C VAL A 392 39.44 -21.26 23.31
N LYS A 393 40.06 -22.20 22.59
CA LYS A 393 41.43 -22.04 22.11
C LYS A 393 41.36 -21.21 20.84
N GLU A 394 42.02 -20.06 20.83
CA GLU A 394 42.41 -19.39 19.59
C GLU A 394 43.72 -20.04 19.12
N GLU A 395 43.70 -20.66 17.95
CA GLU A 395 44.91 -21.13 17.26
C GLU A 395 45.12 -20.20 16.05
N THR A 396 45.93 -19.16 16.24
CA THR A 396 46.42 -18.29 15.16
C THR A 396 47.43 -19.06 14.32
N ILE A 397 47.09 -19.31 13.06
CA ILE A 397 48.00 -19.87 12.07
C ILE A 397 48.78 -18.72 11.43
N ASP A 398 50.11 -18.81 11.43
CA ASP A 398 50.99 -17.84 10.79
C ASP A 398 50.96 -18.04 9.25
N PRO A 399 50.78 -16.99 8.43
CA PRO A 399 50.66 -17.12 6.98
C PRO A 399 52.00 -17.36 6.24
N SER A 400 53.11 -17.62 6.94
CA SER A 400 54.44 -17.79 6.33
C SER A 400 54.80 -19.21 5.86
N ASP A 401 54.15 -20.27 6.36
CA ASP A 401 54.48 -21.68 6.06
C ASP A 401 53.62 -22.32 4.95
N ALA A 402 53.22 -21.54 3.93
CA ALA A 402 52.38 -22.01 2.82
C ALA A 402 53.16 -22.16 1.49
N GLU A 403 53.75 -23.34 1.26
CA GLU A 403 54.29 -23.70 -0.06
C GLU A 403 53.16 -23.87 -1.09
N PHE A 404 53.04 -22.92 -2.03
CA PHE A 404 52.10 -23.00 -3.14
C PHE A 404 52.65 -23.91 -4.26
N GLY A 405 52.26 -25.18 -4.25
CA GLY A 405 52.45 -26.07 -5.39
C GLY A 405 51.62 -25.62 -6.59
N GLU A 406 52.25 -25.52 -7.77
CA GLU A 406 51.58 -25.09 -9.00
C GLU A 406 50.40 -26.02 -9.35
N THR A 407 49.27 -25.42 -9.74
CA THR A 407 48.12 -26.16 -10.28
C THR A 407 47.65 -25.51 -11.57
N GLU A 408 47.63 -26.28 -12.66
CA GLU A 408 47.38 -25.76 -14.01
C GLU A 408 45.94 -25.23 -14.17
N LEU A 409 45.80 -24.06 -14.80
CA LEU A 409 44.50 -23.53 -15.20
C LEU A 409 43.98 -24.27 -16.45
N PRO A 410 42.72 -24.75 -16.44
CA PRO A 410 42.12 -25.32 -17.64
C PRO A 410 41.80 -24.22 -18.67
N VAL A 411 42.43 -24.33 -19.86
CA VAL A 411 42.35 -23.48 -21.08
C VAL A 411 43.50 -22.44 -21.23
N PRO A 412 44.32 -22.53 -22.30
CA PRO A 412 45.38 -21.55 -22.60
C PRO A 412 44.88 -20.16 -23.02
N ILE A 413 45.62 -19.12 -22.61
CA ILE A 413 45.34 -17.71 -22.91
C ILE A 413 45.89 -17.31 -24.30
N SER A 414 45.53 -18.07 -25.34
CA SER A 414 45.98 -17.84 -26.73
C SER A 414 44.83 -17.61 -27.72
N SER A 415 43.61 -17.41 -27.23
CA SER A 415 42.38 -17.36 -28.04
C SER A 415 41.53 -16.10 -27.80
N ILE A 416 42.01 -15.14 -27.02
CA ILE A 416 41.36 -13.82 -26.87
C ILE A 416 41.83 -12.95 -28.03
N LYS A 417 40.92 -12.66 -28.96
CA LYS A 417 41.16 -11.66 -30.00
C LYS A 417 41.21 -10.27 -29.37
N GLN A 418 42.12 -9.43 -29.86
CA GLN A 418 42.02 -7.99 -29.67
C GLN A 418 40.89 -7.46 -30.55
N GLU A 419 40.13 -6.49 -30.04
CA GLU A 419 39.36 -5.57 -30.88
C GLU A 419 40.18 -4.28 -30.99
N ASP A 420 40.43 -3.83 -32.22
CA ASP A 420 41.19 -2.61 -32.49
C ASP A 420 40.32 -1.37 -32.21
N THR A 421 40.94 -0.31 -31.69
CA THR A 421 40.31 1.00 -31.49
C THR A 421 40.90 2.05 -32.43
N ASP A 422 40.10 2.49 -33.41
CA ASP A 422 40.21 3.75 -34.16
C ASP A 422 38.79 4.22 -34.52
#